data_AF-A0A1V5BFB3-F1
#
_entry.id   AF-A0A1V5BFB3-F1
#
_cell.length_a   1.000
_cell.length_b   1.000
_cell.length_c   1.000
_cell.angle_alpha   90.00
_cell.angle_beta   90.00
_cell.angle_gamma   90.00
#
_symmetry.space_group_name_H-M   'P 1'
#
loop_
_entity.id
_entity.type
_entity.pdbx_description
1 polymer ?
#
loop_
_entity_poly.entity_id
_entity_poly.type
_entity_poly.pdbx_seq_one_letter_code
_entity_poly.pdbx_strand_id
1 'polypeptide(L)' 'MTYNLFISHSWTYSDAYDKLIGLLNSDPYFSYKNYSVPKDDPIHNAIKKCYQ' A
#
# COMPACT_ATOMS: atom_id res chain seq x y z
N MET A 1 -10.72 -12.37 -12.39
CA MET A 1 -10.10 -11.06 -12.71
C MET A 1 -9.49 -10.50 -11.44
N THR A 2 -8.33 -9.85 -11.52
CA THR A 2 -7.63 -9.31 -10.35
C THR A 2 -7.45 -7.82 -10.54
N TYR A 3 -7.83 -7.03 -9.53
CA TYR A 3 -7.75 -5.57 -9.59
C TYR A 3 -6.42 -5.07 -9.01
N ASN A 4 -5.76 -4.14 -9.68
CA ASN A 4 -4.54 -3.52 -9.17
C ASN A 4 -4.91 -2.24 -8.43
N LEU A 5 -4.76 -2.25 -7.10
CA LEU A 5 -5.14 -1.15 -6.22
C LEU A 5 -3.89 -0.40 -5.76
N PHE A 6 -3.90 0.92 -5.92
CA PHE A 6 -2.85 1.82 -5.43
C PHE A 6 -3.49 2.89 -4.55
N ILE A 7 -3.13 2.91 -3.27
CA ILE A 7 -3.61 3.90 -2.30
C ILE A 7 -2.45 4.86 -2.02
N SER A 8 -2.65 6.14 -2.35
CA SER A 8 -1.61 7.16 -2.18
C SER A 8 -1.38 7.51 -0.70
N HIS A 9 -0.13 7.87 -0.37
CA HIS A 9 0.29 8.37 0.95
C HIS A 9 -0.40 9.69 1.38
N SER A 10 -1.32 10.23 0.58
CA SER A 10 -2.04 11.47 0.87
C SER A 10 -3.02 11.33 2.04
N TRP A 11 -3.34 10.10 2.45
CA TRP A 11 -4.06 9.85 3.70
C TRP A 11 -3.05 9.61 4.81
N THR A 12 -3.13 10.42 5.86
CA THR A 12 -2.40 10.17 7.12
C THR A 12 -2.72 8.74 7.52
N TYR A 13 -1.73 7.86 7.43
CA TYR A 13 -1.87 6.41 7.68
C TYR A 13 -2.55 6.19 9.02
N SER A 14 -3.85 5.97 8.94
CA SER A 14 -4.76 5.90 10.06
C SER A 14 -5.65 4.68 9.85
N ASP A 15 -6.40 4.35 10.88
CA ASP A 15 -7.31 3.23 11.06
C ASP A 15 -8.28 3.00 9.86
N ALA A 16 -8.51 4.02 9.02
CA ALA A 16 -9.31 3.92 7.80
C ALA A 16 -8.68 3.01 6.73
N TYR A 17 -7.36 3.00 6.57
CA TYR A 17 -6.68 2.11 5.61
C TYR A 17 -6.85 0.65 6.04
N ASP A 18 -6.64 0.35 7.32
CA ASP A 18 -6.75 -1.00 7.86
C ASP A 18 -8.20 -1.51 7.76
N LYS A 19 -9.19 -0.66 8.01
CA LYS A 19 -10.61 -0.98 7.80
C LYS A 19 -10.94 -1.26 6.34
N LEU A 20 -10.39 -0.49 5.40
CA LEU A 20 -10.60 -0.69 3.97
C LEU A 20 -10.01 -2.02 3.50
N ILE A 21 -8.77 -2.33 3.90
CA ILE A 21 -8.12 -3.62 3.60
C ILE A 21 -8.89 -4.77 4.25
N GLY A 22 -9.38 -4.59 5.47
CA GLY A 22 -10.24 -5.57 6.15
C GLY A 22 -11.53 -5.87 5.38
N LEU A 23 -12.20 -4.84 4.86
CA LEU A 23 -13.39 -5.01 4.01
C LEU A 23 -13.07 -5.73 2.71
N LEU A 24 -12.00 -5.33 2.03
CA LEU A 24 -11.56 -5.95 0.77
C LEU A 24 -11.16 -7.42 0.97
N ASN A 25 -10.53 -7.76 2.10
CA ASN A 25 -10.17 -9.13 2.45
C ASN A 25 -11.38 -9.96 2.91
N SER A 26 -12.46 -9.32 3.37
CA SER A 26 -13.68 -10.02 3.80
C SER A 26 -14.50 -10.58 2.64
N ASP A 27 -14.26 -10.08 1.42
CA ASP A 27 -14.94 -10.55 0.21
C ASP A 27 -14.12 -11.64 -0.50
N PRO A 28 -14.56 -12.91 -0.50
CA PRO A 28 -13.84 -14.01 -1.13
C PRO A 28 -13.88 -13.97 -2.67
N TYR A 29 -14.78 -13.19 -3.27
CA TYR A 29 -14.88 -13.03 -4.72
C TYR A 29 -14.06 -11.85 -5.24
N PHE A 30 -13.56 -10.99 -4.35
CA PHE A 30 -12.78 -9.82 -4.72
C PHE A 30 -11.28 -10.08 -4.63
N SER A 31 -10.69 -10.54 -5.74
CA SER A 31 -9.23 -10.67 -5.85
C SER A 31 -8.59 -9.33 -6.24
N TYR A 32 -7.70 -8.81 -5.41
CA TYR A 32 -6.95 -7.58 -5.70
C TYR A 32 -5.47 -7.71 -5.33
N LYS A 33 -4.63 -6.92 -5.98
CA LYS A 33 -3.22 -6.71 -5.65
C LYS A 33 -3.04 -5.30 -5.13
N ASN A 34 -2.53 -5.19 -3.91
CA ASN A 34 -2.20 -3.93 -3.28
C ASN A 34 -0.77 -3.52 -3.65
N TYR A 35 -0.62 -2.40 -4.36
CA TYR A 35 0.65 -1.79 -4.76
C TYR A 35 1.01 -0.57 -3.89
N SER A 36 0.28 -0.35 -2.80
CA SER A 36 0.61 0.69 -1.83
C SER A 36 2.00 0.42 -1.25
N VAL A 37 2.85 1.43 -1.19
CA VAL A 37 4.18 1.31 -0.59
C VAL A 37 4.01 0.91 0.89
N PRO A 38 4.58 -0.23 1.34
CA PRO A 38 4.48 -0.65 2.73
C PRO A 38 5.11 0.39 3.67
N LYS A 39 4.41 0.73 4.76
CA LYS A 39 4.95 1.61 5.81
C LYS A 39 6.17 0.99 6.51
N ASP A 40 6.22 -0.35 6.57
CA ASP A 40 7.29 -1.15 7.19
C ASP A 40 8.48 -1.44 6.26
N ASP A 41 8.39 -1.08 4.98
CA ASP A 41 9.56 -0.99 4.12
C ASP A 41 9.83 0.50 3.88
N PRO A 42 10.38 1.22 4.89
CA PRO A 42 11.03 2.47 4.57
C PRO A 42 12.02 2.11 3.47
N ILE A 43 12.00 2.87 2.39
CA ILE A 43 12.94 2.72 1.28
C ILE A 43 14.32 3.09 1.82
N HIS A 44 14.90 2.25 2.68
CA HIS A 44 16.15 2.44 3.39
C HIS A 44 17.32 2.25 2.43
N ASN A 45 17.02 1.83 1.20
CA ASN A 45 17.96 1.73 0.11
C ASN A 45 17.54 2.58 -1.10
N ALA A 46 16.85 3.71 -0.89
CA ALA A 46 17.04 4.85 -1.77
C ALA A 46 18.45 5.38 -1.48
N ILE A 47 19.46 4.67 -1.99
CA ILE A 47 20.84 5.13 -2.02
C ILE A 47 20.74 6.51 -2.65
N LYS A 48 20.90 7.54 -1.83
CA LYS A 48 21.14 8.89 -2.28
C LYS A 48 22.45 8.83 -3.03
N LYS A 49 22.43 8.53 -4.33
CA LYS A 49 23.52 8.92 -5.22
C LYS A 49 23.42 10.43 -5.41
N CYS A 50 23.68 11.15 -4.33
CA CYS A 50 24.07 12.54 -4.38
C CYS A 50 25.60 12.53 -4.42
N TYR A 51 26.11 13.02 -5.55
CA TYR A 51 27.49 13.49 -5.79
C TYR A 51 28.64 12.49 -5.67
N GLN A 52 29.20 12.17 -6.84
CA GLN A 52 30.64 12.36 -7.04
C GLN A 52 30.83 13.15 -8.34
#